data_AF-A0A3A8KAS0-F1
#
_entry.id   AF-A0A3A8KAS0-F1
#
_cell.length_a   1.000
_cell.length_b   1.000
_cell.length_c   1.000
_cell.angle_alpha   90.00
_cell.angle_beta   90.00
_cell.angle_gamma   90.00
#
_symmetry.space_group_name_H-M   'P 1'
#
loop_
_entity.id
_entity.type
_entity.pdbx_description
1 polymer ?
#
loop_
_entity_poly.entity_id
_entity_poly.type
_entity_poly.pdbx_seq_one_letter_code
_entity_poly.pdbx_strand_id
1 'polypeptide(L)'
;MSTRKKTWARWFLGAVVLGGLGAGAEPPPTNSAQGTRLHGSERFESINIPLASVESPPPAGMKCTTSKAGMVGGRLVVAQHCTTGTPPAPVLRFLDGPGLVKTTFRAPFEGRSVKLVIEEARCHEDITAPTSACTPELLQSGAAHWEFRVTASTDDSNAVPLCPLGSGFALAVPHAWSAGGELTPNPDYFTFACAPKNEGTASQPFFVGGGVIAKCIDWGYPPWAGAYPEATARDYHQLCTRMAMADYCGEGRSNTLDGTPLVFMGVQNALARGTEGHVPTTQGREGYALEAVWEMSDCGEVQPLCLGKKRWDSLSMEATCVNRALTPAVRRLPCESLNLSNMGDRTLLVSYSLFIDHALVTFQRGETGFVTTTAVSLKMAYTAGGLDVSGYSVDLDGDGLADEPASFVSLRMEGPLLSAQLPASLQARMGNFIKPLYRCATSSGRFLLTDSSACDGVPGYYLKALNGDRGIEGYLYSAVDSTSAGQRRPLTLWRHPTALGYATSTEAPPGFVFVRELGYLPAVGQLPGRDLESAAVMEGKRTRAFQ
;
A
#
# COMPACT_ATOMS: atom_id res chain seq x y z
N MET A 1 -7.26 64.43 -20.04
CA MET A 1 -6.00 65.21 -20.03
C MET A 1 -5.65 65.60 -18.60
N SER A 2 -4.51 65.09 -18.13
CA SER A 2 -3.58 65.67 -17.14
C SER A 2 -4.05 66.04 -15.70
N THR A 3 -3.67 65.15 -14.76
CA THR A 3 -2.98 65.37 -13.47
C THR A 3 -3.44 66.42 -12.45
N ARG A 4 -3.56 65.97 -11.18
CA ARG A 4 -3.13 66.56 -9.89
C ARG A 4 -3.88 65.79 -8.77
N LYS A 5 -3.35 65.36 -7.62
CA LYS A 5 -2.16 65.67 -6.82
C LYS A 5 -1.91 64.48 -5.87
N LYS A 6 -0.63 64.15 -5.64
CA LYS A 6 -0.16 63.38 -4.47
C LYS A 6 0.04 64.33 -3.29
N THR A 7 -0.34 63.90 -2.09
CA THR A 7 0.22 64.43 -0.83
C THR A 7 0.31 63.33 0.22
N TRP A 8 1.50 63.25 0.81
CA TRP A 8 1.92 62.46 1.96
C TRP A 8 1.19 62.82 3.27
N ALA A 9 1.05 61.84 4.18
CA ALA A 9 1.51 61.97 5.58
C ALA A 9 1.54 60.59 6.29
N ARG A 10 2.64 60.35 7.02
CA ARG A 10 2.98 59.18 7.85
C ARG A 10 2.38 59.31 9.27
N TRP A 11 2.11 58.18 9.95
CA TRP A 11 2.82 57.70 11.17
C TRP A 11 1.94 56.72 12.01
N PHE A 12 2.46 55.49 12.15
CA PHE A 12 2.52 54.60 13.32
C PHE A 12 1.28 53.98 14.01
N LEU A 13 1.57 52.76 14.49
CA LEU A 13 0.90 51.92 15.51
C LEU A 13 -0.21 50.97 15.06
N GLY A 14 0.09 49.67 15.18
CA GLY A 14 -0.89 48.59 15.17
C GLY A 14 -0.52 47.41 14.28
N ALA A 15 0.66 46.81 14.45
CA ALA A 15 0.90 45.46 13.93
C ALA A 15 0.05 44.48 14.74
N VAL A 16 -1.22 44.34 14.36
CA VAL A 16 -2.04 43.19 14.73
C VAL A 16 -1.48 42.04 13.92
N VAL A 17 -0.67 41.20 14.57
CA VAL A 17 -0.32 39.87 14.09
C VAL A 17 -1.62 39.09 14.04
N LEU A 18 -2.24 39.06 12.86
CA LEU A 18 -3.26 38.07 12.53
C LEU A 18 -2.55 36.72 12.43
N GLY A 19 -2.45 36.05 13.57
CA GLY A 19 -2.20 34.62 13.66
C GLY A 19 -3.39 33.88 13.06
N GLY A 20 -3.40 33.79 11.73
CA GLY A 20 -4.23 32.89 10.96
C GLY A 20 -3.36 31.81 10.36
N LEU A 21 -2.83 30.91 11.19
CA LEU A 21 -2.37 29.59 10.73
C LEU A 21 -3.62 28.75 10.45
N GLY A 22 -4.33 29.12 9.39
CA GLY A 22 -5.33 28.26 8.79
C GLY A 22 -4.60 27.08 8.17
N ALA A 23 -5.06 25.88 8.52
CA ALA A 23 -4.67 24.61 7.93
C ALA A 23 -4.33 24.80 6.44
N GLY A 24 -3.07 24.51 6.08
CA GLY A 24 -2.72 24.29 4.69
C GLY A 24 -3.71 23.28 4.14
N ALA A 25 -4.46 23.66 3.11
CA ALA A 25 -5.51 22.83 2.56
C ALA A 25 -4.92 21.44 2.26
N GLU A 26 -5.46 20.41 2.92
CA GLU A 26 -5.31 19.02 2.50
C GLU A 26 -6.47 18.69 1.56
N PRO A 27 -6.35 18.91 0.24
CA PRO A 27 -6.94 17.98 -0.70
C PRO A 27 -5.99 16.77 -0.77
N PRO A 28 -6.43 15.54 -0.50
CA PRO A 28 -5.58 14.38 -0.72
C PRO A 28 -5.18 14.33 -2.19
N PRO A 29 -3.92 13.99 -2.52
CA PRO A 29 -3.63 13.54 -3.86
C PRO A 29 -4.54 12.33 -4.14
N THR A 30 -5.48 12.47 -5.09
CA THR A 30 -6.26 11.36 -5.67
C THR A 30 -5.36 10.50 -6.56
N ASN A 31 -4.19 10.14 -6.06
CA ASN A 31 -3.15 9.47 -6.83
C ASN A 31 -2.90 8.10 -6.21
N SER A 32 -3.12 7.09 -7.03
CA SER A 32 -2.76 5.69 -6.82
C SER A 32 -1.36 5.57 -6.22
N ALA A 33 -1.28 5.15 -4.95
CA ALA A 33 -0.15 4.40 -4.39
C ALA A 33 -0.36 4.10 -2.91
N GLN A 34 -1.26 3.18 -2.60
CA GLN A 34 -1.11 2.49 -1.32
C GLN A 34 0.22 1.72 -1.33
N GLY A 35 0.90 1.68 -0.20
CA GLY A 35 2.06 0.82 0.00
C GLY A 35 1.63 -0.36 0.84
N THR A 36 2.18 -1.51 0.49
CA THR A 36 1.89 -2.78 1.16
C THR A 36 2.98 -3.18 2.16
N ARG A 37 4.09 -2.45 2.11
CA ARG A 37 5.29 -2.64 2.90
C ARG A 37 5.58 -1.35 3.66
N LEU A 38 6.05 -1.49 4.89
CA LEU A 38 6.43 -0.40 5.78
C LEU A 38 7.60 0.42 5.21
N HIS A 39 8.71 -0.25 4.91
CA HIS A 39 9.94 0.32 4.36
C HIS A 39 10.05 0.11 2.85
N GLY A 40 9.52 -0.98 2.29
CA GLY A 40 9.62 -1.29 0.86
C GLY A 40 10.96 -1.90 0.44
N SER A 41 11.72 -2.43 1.39
CA SER A 41 13.09 -2.97 1.20
C SER A 41 13.14 -4.50 1.12
N GLU A 42 11.98 -5.14 1.01
CA GLU A 42 11.74 -6.59 0.91
C GLU A 42 12.39 -7.42 2.01
N ARG A 43 13.66 -7.80 1.82
CA ARG A 43 14.40 -8.58 2.82
C ARG A 43 14.68 -7.74 4.06
N PHE A 44 14.93 -6.45 3.90
CA PHE A 44 15.33 -5.57 5.01
C PHE A 44 14.16 -4.76 5.59
N GLU A 45 12.94 -5.28 5.46
CA GLU A 45 11.66 -4.59 5.70
C GLU A 45 11.42 -4.12 7.14
N SER A 46 12.28 -4.49 8.10
CA SER A 46 12.17 -4.13 9.51
C SER A 46 13.50 -3.63 10.09
N ILE A 47 14.44 -3.23 9.23
CA ILE A 47 15.76 -2.80 9.68
C ILE A 47 15.68 -1.43 10.35
N ASN A 48 16.19 -1.35 11.58
CA ASN A 48 16.36 -0.09 12.31
C ASN A 48 17.84 0.18 12.47
N ILE A 49 18.27 1.38 12.10
CA ILE A 49 19.69 1.73 11.96
C ILE A 49 20.10 2.62 13.14
N PRO A 50 20.99 2.15 14.03
CA PRO A 50 21.55 2.99 15.08
C PRO A 50 22.38 4.12 14.47
N LEU A 51 22.10 5.37 14.83
CA LEU A 51 22.88 6.53 14.38
C LEU A 51 24.34 6.44 14.84
N ALA A 52 24.59 5.83 16.00
CA ALA A 52 25.94 5.60 16.53
C ALA A 52 26.79 4.64 15.68
N SER A 53 26.19 3.88 14.75
CA SER A 53 26.89 2.94 13.87
C SER A 53 27.59 3.60 12.67
N VAL A 54 27.54 4.93 12.59
CA VAL A 54 28.04 5.67 11.43
C VAL A 54 29.56 5.55 11.26
N GLU A 55 29.96 5.22 10.04
CA GLU A 55 31.33 5.20 9.59
C GLU A 55 31.42 6.08 8.32
N SER A 56 32.12 7.20 8.38
CA SER A 56 32.31 8.07 7.21
C SER A 56 33.80 8.25 6.93
N PRO A 57 34.27 7.98 5.69
CA PRO A 57 35.69 8.06 5.37
C PRO A 57 36.20 9.51 5.48
N PRO A 58 37.40 9.73 6.05
CA PRO A 58 37.99 11.06 6.08
C PRO A 58 38.34 11.51 4.65
N PRO A 59 38.26 12.82 4.35
CA PRO A 59 38.76 13.36 3.08
C PRO A 59 40.25 13.08 2.91
N ALA A 60 40.71 12.99 1.65
CA ALA A 60 42.13 12.83 1.35
C ALA A 60 42.95 13.97 2.01
N GLY A 61 44.00 13.60 2.74
CA GLY A 61 44.89 14.56 3.42
C GLY A 61 44.40 15.07 4.78
N MET A 62 43.26 14.58 5.30
CA MET A 62 42.75 14.94 6.62
C MET A 62 42.76 13.73 7.58
N LYS A 63 42.99 13.99 8.87
CA LYS A 63 42.74 13.01 9.94
C LYS A 63 41.49 13.42 10.68
N CYS A 64 40.50 12.53 10.77
CA CYS A 64 39.23 12.80 11.45
C CYS A 64 38.99 11.82 12.61
N THR A 65 38.27 12.29 13.63
CA THR A 65 37.78 11.49 14.74
C THR A 65 36.61 10.61 14.30
N THR A 66 36.11 9.77 15.23
CA THR A 66 34.85 9.05 15.06
C THR A 66 33.72 10.01 14.68
N SER A 67 32.89 9.56 13.74
CA SER A 67 31.75 10.32 13.22
C SER A 67 30.59 10.26 14.21
N LYS A 68 29.76 11.31 14.24
CA LYS A 68 28.49 11.31 14.96
C LYS A 68 27.37 11.61 13.98
N ALA A 69 26.37 10.75 13.89
CA ALA A 69 25.17 11.00 13.08
C ALA A 69 24.03 11.51 13.95
N GLY A 70 23.10 12.24 13.33
CA GLY A 70 21.87 12.73 13.93
C GLY A 70 20.80 12.97 12.88
N MET A 71 19.54 13.00 13.32
CA MET A 71 18.41 13.44 12.51
C MET A 71 18.01 14.87 12.91
N VAL A 72 17.98 15.80 11.96
CA VAL A 72 17.65 17.22 12.21
C VAL A 72 16.63 17.69 11.17
N GLY A 73 15.40 17.96 11.59
CA GLY A 73 14.34 18.40 10.67
C GLY A 73 14.12 17.44 9.49
N GLY A 74 14.15 16.13 9.77
CA GLY A 74 14.04 15.09 8.74
C GLY A 74 15.32 14.81 7.94
N ARG A 75 16.43 15.51 8.23
CA ARG A 75 17.70 15.32 7.53
C ARG A 75 18.64 14.44 8.33
N LEU A 76 19.21 13.44 7.65
CA LEU A 76 20.37 12.71 8.16
C LEU A 76 21.59 13.63 8.04
N VAL A 77 22.26 13.89 9.17
CA VAL A 77 23.45 14.72 9.24
C VAL A 77 24.56 13.96 9.94
N VAL A 78 25.80 14.08 9.44
CA VAL A 78 26.98 13.49 10.07
C VAL A 78 28.01 14.57 10.37
N ALA A 79 28.46 14.62 11.63
CA ALA A 79 29.51 15.53 12.09
C ALA A 79 30.82 14.77 12.36
N GLN A 80 31.95 15.36 11.95
CA GLN A 80 33.29 14.85 12.17
C GLN A 80 34.24 15.97 12.59
N HIS A 81 35.06 15.74 13.63
CA HIS A 81 36.16 16.64 13.93
C HIS A 81 37.40 16.18 13.16
N CYS A 82 37.94 17.05 12.31
CA CYS A 82 39.10 16.77 11.49
C CYS A 82 40.25 17.73 11.81
N THR A 83 41.48 17.33 11.51
CA THR A 83 42.65 18.20 11.56
C THR A 83 43.26 18.33 10.16
N THR A 84 43.58 19.57 9.78
CA THR A 84 44.11 19.88 8.45
C THR A 84 45.42 20.67 8.55
N GLY A 85 46.32 20.48 7.59
CA GLY A 85 47.53 21.29 7.41
C GLY A 85 48.66 21.04 8.40
N THR A 86 49.70 21.87 8.27
CA THR A 86 50.87 21.94 9.16
C THR A 86 51.12 23.41 9.51
N PRO A 87 50.93 23.84 10.77
CA PRO A 87 50.53 23.05 11.94
C PRO A 87 49.05 22.58 11.87
N PRO A 88 48.68 21.50 12.60
CA PRO A 88 47.33 20.93 12.56
C PRO A 88 46.29 21.91 13.13
N ALA A 89 45.36 22.36 12.30
CA ALA A 89 44.21 23.17 12.72
C ALA A 89 42.94 22.29 12.82
N PRO A 90 42.16 22.36 13.92
CA PRO A 90 40.91 21.63 14.04
C PRO A 90 39.82 22.26 13.16
N VAL A 91 39.07 21.42 12.45
CA VAL A 91 37.95 21.78 11.59
C VAL A 91 36.79 20.85 11.88
N LEU A 92 35.61 21.41 12.17
CA LEU A 92 34.38 20.64 12.28
C LEU A 92 33.73 20.52 10.90
N ARG A 93 33.53 19.30 10.44
CA ARG A 93 32.94 18.96 9.14
C ARG A 93 31.51 18.45 9.37
N PHE A 94 30.54 19.05 8.67
CA PHE A 94 29.16 18.58 8.62
C PHE A 94 28.86 18.01 7.23
N LEU A 95 28.23 16.83 7.21
CA LEU A 95 27.83 16.12 6.01
C LEU A 95 26.32 15.98 5.99
N ASP A 96 25.77 16.23 4.81
CA ASP A 96 24.36 16.19 4.48
C ASP A 96 24.25 15.87 2.98
N GLY A 97 23.15 15.24 2.56
CA GLY A 97 22.84 14.97 1.17
C GLY A 97 24.03 14.38 0.40
N PRO A 98 24.52 15.02 -0.68
CA PRO A 98 25.69 14.56 -1.44
C PRO A 98 26.96 14.36 -0.61
N GLY A 99 27.12 15.08 0.50
CA GLY A 99 28.25 14.92 1.42
C GLY A 99 28.26 13.58 2.16
N LEU A 100 27.14 12.87 2.21
CA LEU A 100 27.00 11.56 2.84
C LEU A 100 27.36 10.39 1.93
N VAL A 101 27.61 10.61 0.64
CA VAL A 101 28.02 9.54 -0.28
C VAL A 101 29.29 8.85 0.25
N LYS A 102 29.29 7.50 0.23
CA LYS A 102 30.24 6.57 0.85
C LYS A 102 30.17 6.45 2.38
N THR A 103 29.25 7.15 3.03
CA THR A 103 28.98 6.92 4.46
C THR A 103 28.33 5.56 4.63
N THR A 104 28.79 4.82 5.63
CA THR A 104 28.33 3.50 5.99
C THR A 104 27.61 3.55 7.34
N PHE A 105 26.57 2.72 7.47
CA PHE A 105 25.92 2.41 8.74
C PHE A 105 25.91 0.89 8.96
N ARG A 106 25.77 0.46 10.21
CA ARG A 106 25.61 -0.96 10.55
C ARG A 106 24.37 -1.15 11.41
N ALA A 107 23.54 -2.11 11.03
CA ALA A 107 22.31 -2.42 11.76
C ALA A 107 22.19 -3.92 12.03
N PRO A 108 21.65 -4.33 13.19
CA PRO A 108 21.33 -5.72 13.46
C PRO A 108 20.12 -6.16 12.62
N PHE A 109 20.21 -7.33 12.00
CA PHE A 109 19.12 -7.95 11.24
C PHE A 109 19.26 -9.48 11.28
N GLU A 110 18.22 -10.18 11.74
CA GLU A 110 18.18 -11.66 11.84
C GLU A 110 19.41 -12.27 12.54
N GLY A 111 19.89 -11.63 13.61
CA GLY A 111 21.07 -12.08 14.36
C GLY A 111 22.42 -11.81 13.68
N ARG A 112 22.44 -11.07 12.57
CA ARG A 112 23.64 -10.67 11.84
C ARG A 112 23.78 -9.14 11.82
N SER A 113 24.98 -8.65 11.49
CA SER A 113 25.18 -7.23 11.15
C SER A 113 25.00 -7.04 9.64
N VAL A 114 24.18 -6.07 9.26
CA VAL A 114 24.04 -5.61 7.87
C VAL A 114 24.77 -4.28 7.74
N LYS A 115 25.65 -4.19 6.76
CA LYS A 115 26.33 -2.97 6.33
C LYS A 115 25.47 -2.26 5.30
N LEU A 116 25.13 -1.00 5.55
CA LEU A 116 24.40 -0.14 4.63
C LEU A 116 25.32 0.97 4.12
N VAL A 117 25.44 1.14 2.80
CA VAL A 117 26.32 2.14 2.19
C VAL A 117 25.50 3.09 1.33
N ILE A 118 25.67 4.40 1.54
CA ILE A 118 25.08 5.43 0.70
C ILE A 118 25.93 5.56 -0.58
N GLU A 119 25.38 5.17 -1.72
CA GLU A 119 26.07 5.21 -3.03
C GLU A 119 25.80 6.52 -3.77
N GLU A 120 24.60 7.08 -3.60
CA GLU A 120 24.12 8.26 -4.31
C GLU A 120 23.19 9.05 -3.40
N ALA A 121 23.15 10.37 -3.58
CA ALA A 121 22.18 11.24 -2.93
C ALA A 121 21.65 12.25 -3.95
N ARG A 122 20.33 12.48 -3.93
CA ARG A 122 19.68 13.50 -4.76
C ARG A 122 18.54 14.16 -4.01
N CYS A 123 18.10 15.30 -4.53
CA CYS A 123 16.93 15.95 -3.98
C CYS A 123 15.70 15.06 -4.18
N HIS A 124 14.86 14.94 -3.16
CA HIS A 124 13.69 14.10 -3.21
C HIS A 124 12.71 14.55 -4.29
N GLU A 125 12.15 13.57 -5.00
CA GLU A 125 11.15 13.78 -6.05
C GLU A 125 9.76 13.46 -5.48
N ASP A 126 9.08 14.49 -4.96
CA ASP A 126 7.72 14.37 -4.41
C ASP A 126 6.74 13.75 -5.43
N ILE A 127 5.78 12.95 -4.93
CA ILE A 127 4.76 12.34 -5.80
C ILE A 127 3.78 13.37 -6.39
N THR A 128 3.74 14.57 -5.81
CA THR A 128 2.96 15.71 -6.29
C THR A 128 3.89 16.81 -6.80
N ALA A 129 3.74 17.17 -8.08
CA ALA A 129 4.46 18.31 -8.63
C ALA A 129 3.84 19.65 -8.15
N PRO A 130 4.65 20.72 -8.03
CA PRO A 130 6.09 20.77 -8.25
C PRO A 130 6.89 20.20 -7.07
N THR A 131 7.97 19.46 -7.37
CA THR A 131 8.90 18.95 -6.35
C THR A 131 9.69 20.09 -5.72
N SER A 132 9.92 20.04 -4.41
CA SER A 132 10.70 21.07 -3.72
C SER A 132 12.19 20.99 -4.06
N ALA A 133 12.80 22.13 -4.44
CA ALA A 133 14.24 22.19 -4.66
C ALA A 133 14.99 22.14 -3.32
N CYS A 134 16.13 21.44 -3.27
CA CYS A 134 16.96 21.32 -2.08
C CYS A 134 17.85 22.55 -1.87
N THR A 135 17.23 23.72 -1.70
CA THR A 135 17.91 24.94 -1.25
C THR A 135 18.14 24.87 0.25
N PRO A 136 19.15 25.58 0.80
CA PRO A 136 19.40 25.62 2.24
C PRO A 136 18.16 26.00 3.06
N GLU A 137 17.36 26.95 2.58
CA GLU A 137 16.17 27.44 3.25
C GLU A 137 15.08 26.37 3.33
N LEU A 138 14.82 25.66 2.23
CA LEU A 138 13.80 24.60 2.16
C LEU A 138 14.23 23.33 2.91
N LEU A 139 15.52 23.01 2.89
CA LEU A 139 16.09 21.94 3.71
C LEU A 139 16.03 22.27 5.21
N GLN A 140 16.14 23.55 5.57
CA GLN A 140 16.13 23.98 6.97
C GLN A 140 14.70 24.12 7.52
N SER A 141 13.72 24.46 6.67
CA SER A 141 12.30 24.44 7.03
C SER A 141 11.70 23.03 7.04
N GLY A 142 12.39 22.04 6.49
CA GLY A 142 11.87 20.68 6.30
C GLY A 142 10.83 20.57 5.18
N ALA A 143 10.84 21.52 4.23
CA ALA A 143 10.00 21.48 3.02
C ALA A 143 10.66 20.73 1.85
N ALA A 144 11.98 20.52 1.91
CA ALA A 144 12.73 19.69 0.97
C ALA A 144 13.53 18.62 1.72
N HIS A 145 13.76 17.49 1.05
CA HIS A 145 14.42 16.33 1.64
C HIS A 145 15.46 15.74 0.69
N TRP A 146 16.44 15.05 1.26
CA TRP A 146 17.37 14.23 0.48
C TRP A 146 16.86 12.80 0.45
N GLU A 147 17.02 12.15 -0.69
CA GLU A 147 16.87 10.71 -0.83
C GLU A 147 18.19 10.07 -1.26
N PHE A 148 18.37 8.81 -0.87
CA PHE A 148 19.65 8.13 -0.95
C PHE A 148 19.50 6.79 -1.67
N ARG A 149 20.40 6.51 -2.62
CA ARG A 149 20.58 5.14 -3.11
C ARG A 149 21.45 4.41 -2.09
N VAL A 150 20.90 3.37 -1.49
CA VAL A 150 21.58 2.61 -0.44
C VAL A 150 21.78 1.17 -0.90
N THR A 151 22.97 0.62 -0.69
CA THR A 151 23.23 -0.82 -0.80
C THR A 151 23.28 -1.45 0.58
N ALA A 152 22.83 -2.69 0.68
CA ALA A 152 22.86 -3.48 1.90
C ALA A 152 23.64 -4.79 1.66
N SER A 153 24.54 -5.15 2.57
CA SER A 153 25.24 -6.44 2.56
C SER A 153 25.39 -7.00 3.96
N THR A 154 25.32 -8.33 4.10
CA THR A 154 25.87 -9.02 5.27
C THR A 154 27.35 -9.33 5.01
N ASP A 155 28.11 -9.64 6.06
CA ASP A 155 29.56 -9.90 5.93
C ASP A 155 29.90 -11.07 4.96
N ASP A 156 28.94 -11.97 4.72
CA ASP A 156 29.06 -13.17 3.88
C ASP A 156 28.36 -13.08 2.51
N SER A 157 27.74 -11.94 2.18
CA SER A 157 26.95 -11.78 0.95
C SER A 157 27.35 -10.56 0.14
N ASN A 158 27.12 -10.63 -1.17
CA ASN A 158 27.28 -9.48 -2.05
C ASN A 158 26.31 -8.35 -1.68
N ALA A 159 26.72 -7.11 -1.96
CA ALA A 159 25.87 -5.96 -1.81
C ALA A 159 24.70 -6.00 -2.78
N VAL A 160 23.49 -5.78 -2.26
CA VAL A 160 22.25 -5.66 -3.02
C VAL A 160 21.65 -4.27 -2.84
N PRO A 161 20.89 -3.73 -3.81
CA PRO A 161 20.13 -2.51 -3.60
C PRO A 161 19.16 -2.66 -2.42
N LEU A 162 19.09 -1.66 -1.55
CA LEU A 162 18.14 -1.66 -0.43
C LEU A 162 16.69 -1.52 -0.92
N CYS A 163 16.48 -0.76 -1.99
CA CYS A 163 15.16 -0.47 -2.56
C CYS A 163 15.05 -0.99 -3.99
N PRO A 164 14.85 -2.31 -4.20
CA PRO A 164 14.83 -2.89 -5.54
C PRO A 164 13.53 -2.61 -6.32
N LEU A 165 12.42 -2.34 -5.62
CA LEU A 165 11.08 -2.20 -6.24
C LEU A 165 10.68 -0.75 -6.56
N GLY A 166 11.17 0.20 -5.76
CA GLY A 166 10.80 1.60 -5.84
C GLY A 166 11.63 2.37 -6.88
N SER A 167 11.85 3.66 -6.62
CA SER A 167 12.73 4.49 -7.47
C SER A 167 14.21 4.08 -7.41
N GLY A 168 14.56 3.16 -6.51
CA GLY A 168 15.93 2.83 -6.15
C GLY A 168 16.52 3.74 -5.07
N PHE A 169 15.76 4.75 -4.60
CA PHE A 169 16.16 5.66 -3.54
C PHE A 169 15.30 5.47 -2.29
N ALA A 170 15.83 5.90 -1.15
CA ALA A 170 15.18 5.88 0.15
C ALA A 170 15.30 7.22 0.88
N LEU A 171 14.25 7.59 1.60
CA LEU A 171 14.27 8.67 2.58
C LEU A 171 14.83 8.16 3.91
N ALA A 172 15.68 8.96 4.55
CA ALA A 172 16.08 8.71 5.92
C ALA A 172 15.00 9.26 6.87
N VAL A 173 14.40 8.38 7.67
CA VAL A 173 13.26 8.72 8.54
C VAL A 173 13.64 8.48 9.99
N PRO A 174 13.47 9.47 10.90
CA PRO A 174 13.89 9.34 12.28
C PRO A 174 13.03 8.31 13.02
N HIS A 175 13.55 7.88 14.17
CA HIS A 175 12.96 6.89 15.05
C HIS A 175 13.01 5.46 14.50
N ALA A 176 12.62 4.53 15.35
CA ALA A 176 12.58 3.12 15.02
C ALA A 176 11.15 2.68 14.72
N TRP A 177 11.00 1.60 13.96
CA TRP A 177 9.73 0.95 13.67
C TRP A 177 9.75 -0.50 14.14
N SER A 178 8.69 -0.92 14.80
CA SER A 178 8.52 -2.32 15.16
C SER A 178 8.19 -3.16 13.91
N ALA A 179 8.45 -4.47 13.98
CA ALA A 179 8.02 -5.40 12.93
C ALA A 179 6.49 -5.44 12.77
N GLY A 180 5.75 -5.07 13.82
CA GLY A 180 4.30 -4.91 13.79
C GLY A 180 3.84 -3.55 13.28
N GLY A 181 4.69 -2.75 12.64
CA GLY A 181 4.32 -1.47 12.01
C GLY A 181 4.19 -0.27 12.95
N GLU A 182 4.70 -0.39 14.18
CA GLU A 182 4.55 0.64 15.22
C GLU A 182 5.73 1.61 15.22
N LEU A 183 5.48 2.91 15.20
CA LEU A 183 6.52 3.92 15.36
C LEU A 183 6.96 3.94 16.82
N THR A 184 8.20 3.56 17.08
CA THR A 184 8.79 3.53 18.42
C THR A 184 9.63 4.80 18.64
N PRO A 185 9.20 5.74 19.50
CA PRO A 185 9.93 6.99 19.73
C PRO A 185 11.33 6.71 20.30
N ASN A 186 12.33 6.76 19.42
CA ASN A 186 13.72 6.54 19.79
C ASN A 186 14.63 7.41 18.93
N PRO A 187 15.15 8.54 19.42
CA PRO A 187 15.93 9.48 18.62
C PRO A 187 17.31 8.94 18.22
N ASP A 188 17.78 7.82 18.81
CA ASP A 188 19.08 7.22 18.50
C ASP A 188 19.05 6.31 17.26
N TYR A 189 17.87 6.11 16.69
CA TYR A 189 17.65 5.26 15.52
C TYR A 189 16.98 6.03 14.39
N PHE A 190 17.21 5.56 13.18
CA PHE A 190 16.50 5.97 11.99
C PHE A 190 16.29 4.75 11.09
N THR A 191 15.51 4.91 10.04
CA THR A 191 15.33 3.91 9.00
C THR A 191 15.43 4.50 7.60
N PHE A 192 15.69 3.66 6.61
CA PHE A 192 15.57 4.01 5.21
C PHE A 192 14.23 3.50 4.67
N ALA A 193 13.36 4.41 4.26
CA ALA A 193 12.07 4.11 3.65
C ALA A 193 12.15 4.34 2.14
N CYS A 194 11.90 3.29 1.35
CA CYS A 194 12.03 3.32 -0.10
C CYS A 194 11.00 4.26 -0.74
N ALA A 195 11.47 5.20 -1.54
CA ALA A 195 10.63 6.10 -2.32
C ALA A 195 9.94 5.35 -3.47
N PRO A 196 8.69 5.68 -3.80
CA PRO A 196 7.96 5.00 -4.86
C PRO A 196 8.49 5.38 -6.25
N LYS A 197 8.24 4.52 -7.24
CA LYS A 197 8.52 4.79 -8.65
C LYS A 197 7.23 5.16 -9.38
N ASN A 198 7.27 6.21 -10.19
CA ASN A 198 6.17 6.52 -11.12
C ASN A 198 6.28 5.65 -12.39
N GLU A 199 5.29 4.79 -12.60
CA GLU A 199 5.11 3.99 -13.83
C GLU A 199 3.97 4.51 -14.71
N GLY A 200 3.35 5.61 -14.31
CA GLY A 200 2.33 6.31 -15.09
C GLY A 200 2.91 7.34 -16.05
N THR A 201 2.08 8.31 -16.44
CA THR A 201 2.48 9.47 -17.24
C THR A 201 2.48 10.73 -16.40
N ALA A 202 3.03 11.84 -16.92
CA ALA A 202 3.00 13.12 -16.21
C ALA A 202 1.58 13.62 -15.92
N SER A 203 0.61 13.32 -16.78
CA SER A 203 -0.80 13.69 -16.58
C SER A 203 -1.61 12.66 -15.79
N GLN A 204 -1.09 11.44 -15.65
CA GLN A 204 -1.72 10.33 -14.94
C GLN A 204 -0.65 9.51 -14.20
N PRO A 205 -0.10 10.04 -13.10
CA PRO A 205 0.94 9.33 -12.37
C PRO A 205 0.38 8.06 -11.73
N PHE A 206 1.22 7.03 -11.66
CA PHE A 206 0.91 5.74 -11.05
C PHE A 206 2.14 5.24 -10.29
N PHE A 207 2.08 5.29 -8.96
CA PHE A 207 3.25 5.04 -8.12
C PHE A 207 3.22 3.62 -7.53
N VAL A 208 4.36 2.92 -7.55
CA VAL A 208 4.51 1.54 -7.07
C VAL A 208 5.83 1.34 -6.30
N GLY A 209 5.93 0.27 -5.52
CA GLY A 209 7.22 -0.25 -5.03
C GLY A 209 7.89 0.54 -3.89
N GLY A 210 7.30 1.63 -3.43
CA GLY A 210 7.76 2.39 -2.26
C GLY A 210 7.14 1.92 -0.94
N GLY A 211 7.85 2.15 0.17
CA GLY A 211 7.36 1.90 1.53
C GLY A 211 6.34 2.94 1.99
N VAL A 212 5.39 2.55 2.84
CA VAL A 212 4.35 3.47 3.35
C VAL A 212 4.92 4.59 4.21
N ILE A 213 6.06 4.36 4.87
CA ILE A 213 6.74 5.42 5.62
C ILE A 213 7.12 6.58 4.70
N ALA A 214 7.76 6.29 3.55
CA ALA A 214 8.12 7.32 2.57
C ALA A 214 6.87 7.96 1.96
N LYS A 215 5.88 7.15 1.55
CA LYS A 215 4.63 7.64 0.97
C LYS A 215 3.87 8.59 1.89
N CYS A 216 3.88 8.35 3.20
CA CYS A 216 3.24 9.24 4.17
C CYS A 216 3.95 10.59 4.31
N ILE A 217 5.26 10.65 4.08
CA ILE A 217 5.97 11.92 3.95
C ILE A 217 5.49 12.65 2.68
N ASP A 218 5.42 11.94 1.55
CA ASP A 218 4.95 12.49 0.26
C ASP A 218 3.48 12.95 0.31
N TRP A 219 2.69 12.37 1.20
CA TRP A 219 1.29 12.77 1.46
C TRP A 219 1.16 13.96 2.41
N GLY A 220 2.27 14.54 2.88
CA GLY A 220 2.26 15.71 3.74
C GLY A 220 2.21 15.39 5.23
N TYR A 221 2.48 14.14 5.63
CA TYR A 221 2.55 13.71 7.03
C TYR A 221 3.96 13.31 7.46
N PRO A 222 5.00 14.14 7.29
CA PRO A 222 6.32 13.79 7.80
C PRO A 222 6.31 13.77 9.35
N PRO A 223 7.02 12.83 10.01
CA PRO A 223 7.03 12.74 11.47
C PRO A 223 7.77 13.91 12.16
N TRP A 224 8.38 14.81 11.39
CA TRP A 224 9.05 16.03 11.83
C TRP A 224 8.32 17.31 11.38
N ALA A 225 7.05 17.21 10.96
CA ALA A 225 6.29 18.36 10.49
C ALA A 225 6.25 19.50 11.54
N GLY A 226 6.70 20.69 11.16
CA GLY A 226 6.71 21.86 12.06
C GLY A 226 5.35 22.54 12.28
N ALA A 227 4.30 22.08 11.59
CA ALA A 227 2.94 22.60 11.74
C ALA A 227 2.28 22.19 13.08
N TYR A 228 2.79 21.13 13.70
CA TYR A 228 2.29 20.57 14.95
C TYR A 228 3.45 20.34 15.93
N PRO A 229 3.18 20.15 17.24
CA PRO A 229 4.16 19.58 18.14
C PRO A 229 4.71 18.25 17.59
N GLU A 230 5.98 17.96 17.82
CA GLU A 230 6.67 16.77 17.26
C GLU A 230 5.93 15.47 17.58
N ALA A 231 5.39 15.32 18.80
CA ALA A 231 4.61 14.15 19.17
C ALA A 231 3.36 13.99 18.28
N THR A 232 2.60 15.06 18.06
CA THR A 232 1.42 15.06 17.19
C THR A 232 1.77 14.79 15.72
N ALA A 233 2.90 15.32 15.23
CA ALA A 233 3.39 15.00 13.89
C ALA A 233 3.70 13.50 13.73
N ARG A 234 4.28 12.88 14.76
CA ARG A 234 4.50 11.43 14.80
C ARG A 234 3.20 10.64 14.82
N ASP A 235 2.22 11.06 15.61
CA ASP A 235 0.90 10.41 15.69
C ASP A 235 0.21 10.42 14.32
N TYR A 236 0.21 11.56 13.64
CA TYR A 236 -0.32 11.68 12.28
C TYR A 236 0.44 10.82 11.26
N HIS A 237 1.77 10.77 11.36
CA HIS A 237 2.57 9.93 10.48
C HIS A 237 2.24 8.44 10.67
N GLN A 238 2.10 7.99 11.92
CA GLN A 238 1.72 6.61 12.24
C GLN A 238 0.28 6.28 11.83
N LEU A 239 -0.66 7.21 12.03
CA LEU A 239 -2.03 7.06 11.51
C LEU A 239 -2.02 6.89 10.00
N CYS A 240 -1.24 7.73 9.32
CA CYS A 240 -1.10 7.67 7.88
C CYS A 240 -0.56 6.30 7.44
N THR A 241 0.49 5.75 8.06
CA THR A 241 1.07 4.46 7.62
C THR A 241 0.09 3.31 7.77
N ARG A 242 -0.66 3.27 8.87
CA ARG A 242 -1.67 2.23 9.17
C ARG A 242 -2.87 2.33 8.24
N MET A 243 -3.39 3.54 8.07
CA MET A 243 -4.44 3.83 7.09
C MET A 243 -3.98 3.46 5.68
N ALA A 244 -2.78 3.89 5.25
CA ALA A 244 -2.23 3.60 3.93
C ALA A 244 -2.14 2.10 3.65
N MET A 245 -1.72 1.32 4.65
CA MET A 245 -1.50 -0.11 4.50
C MET A 245 -2.78 -0.93 4.43
N ALA A 246 -3.91 -0.51 4.99
CA ALA A 246 -4.93 -1.53 5.25
C ALA A 246 -5.26 -1.87 6.68
N ASP A 247 -4.49 -1.36 7.64
CA ASP A 247 -4.18 -2.16 8.81
C ASP A 247 -5.28 -2.05 9.89
N TYR A 248 -6.46 -2.56 9.54
CA TYR A 248 -7.70 -2.48 10.31
C TYR A 248 -7.59 -3.16 11.68
N CYS A 249 -6.65 -4.09 11.80
CA CYS A 249 -6.41 -4.93 12.97
C CYS A 249 -5.17 -4.50 13.77
N GLY A 250 -4.39 -3.53 13.26
CA GLY A 250 -3.20 -3.00 13.94
C GLY A 250 -2.04 -3.99 14.03
N GLU A 251 -1.94 -4.95 13.13
CA GLU A 251 -0.96 -6.05 13.20
C GLU A 251 0.32 -5.79 12.38
N GLY A 252 0.41 -4.65 11.69
CA GLY A 252 1.49 -4.32 10.77
C GLY A 252 1.36 -5.04 9.44
N ARG A 253 0.15 -5.51 9.10
CA ARG A 253 -0.13 -6.25 7.88
C ARG A 253 -1.01 -5.45 6.94
N SER A 254 -0.64 -5.46 5.67
CA SER A 254 -1.38 -4.74 4.65
C SER A 254 -2.63 -5.51 4.20
N ASN A 255 -3.80 -4.87 4.24
CA ASN A 255 -5.07 -5.38 3.66
C ASN A 255 -5.38 -4.67 2.33
N THR A 256 -4.35 -4.23 1.62
CA THR A 256 -4.49 -3.54 0.34
C THR A 256 -3.38 -3.95 -0.61
N LEU A 257 -3.42 -3.40 -1.82
CA LEU A 257 -2.38 -3.58 -2.83
C LEU A 257 -1.78 -2.26 -3.26
N ASP A 258 -0.55 -2.36 -3.79
CA ASP A 258 0.08 -1.25 -4.49
C ASP A 258 -0.80 -0.74 -5.64
N GLY A 259 -0.90 0.60 -5.74
CA GLY A 259 -1.72 1.27 -6.74
C GLY A 259 -3.21 1.43 -6.38
N THR A 260 -3.67 0.92 -5.23
CA THR A 260 -5.06 1.09 -4.78
C THR A 260 -5.39 2.58 -4.55
N PRO A 261 -6.43 3.14 -5.19
CA PRO A 261 -6.83 4.53 -4.98
C PRO A 261 -7.33 4.78 -3.55
N LEU A 262 -6.98 5.94 -2.99
CA LEU A 262 -7.43 6.38 -1.67
C LEU A 262 -7.66 7.89 -1.69
N VAL A 263 -8.68 8.33 -0.98
CA VAL A 263 -8.91 9.73 -0.62
C VAL A 263 -8.95 9.78 0.89
N PHE A 264 -8.22 10.69 1.52
CA PHE A 264 -8.25 10.83 2.96
C PHE A 264 -7.90 12.24 3.41
N MET A 265 -8.23 12.59 4.64
CA MET A 265 -7.95 13.92 5.19
C MET A 265 -8.06 13.90 6.71
N GLY A 266 -7.51 14.93 7.36
CA GLY A 266 -7.78 15.17 8.78
C GLY A 266 -9.27 15.37 9.08
N VAL A 267 -9.71 15.04 10.30
CA VAL A 267 -11.12 15.11 10.71
C VAL A 267 -11.77 16.47 10.51
N GLN A 268 -11.04 17.57 10.73
CA GLN A 268 -11.56 18.93 10.52
C GLN A 268 -11.94 19.19 9.06
N ASN A 269 -11.09 18.76 8.13
CA ASN A 269 -11.34 18.87 6.70
C ASN A 269 -12.51 17.96 6.26
N ALA A 270 -12.67 16.80 6.90
CA ALA A 270 -13.80 15.91 6.64
C ALA A 270 -15.12 16.49 7.17
N LEU A 271 -15.13 17.02 8.39
CA LEU A 271 -16.29 17.66 9.03
C LEU A 271 -16.74 18.92 8.29
N ALA A 272 -15.80 19.72 7.77
CA ALA A 272 -16.10 20.90 6.97
C ALA A 272 -16.85 20.58 5.66
N ARG A 273 -16.77 19.33 5.19
CA ARG A 273 -17.51 18.83 4.01
C ARG A 273 -18.80 18.12 4.39
N GLY A 274 -19.00 17.87 5.68
CA GLY A 274 -20.12 17.13 6.24
C GLY A 274 -21.25 18.02 6.73
N THR A 275 -22.21 17.40 7.43
CA THR A 275 -23.38 18.09 7.99
C THR A 275 -23.69 17.55 9.37
N GLU A 276 -24.05 18.43 10.31
CA GLU A 276 -24.51 18.05 11.66
C GLU A 276 -23.52 17.14 12.41
N GLY A 277 -22.22 17.34 12.19
CA GLY A 277 -21.16 16.55 12.83
C GLY A 277 -20.86 15.20 12.19
N HIS A 278 -21.54 14.85 11.10
CA HIS A 278 -21.25 13.62 10.35
C HIS A 278 -20.37 13.95 9.15
N VAL A 279 -19.42 13.08 8.85
CA VAL A 279 -18.61 13.18 7.63
C VAL A 279 -19.42 12.68 6.42
N PRO A 280 -19.13 13.16 5.19
CA PRO A 280 -19.83 12.68 4.00
C PRO A 280 -19.69 11.18 3.83
N THR A 281 -20.72 10.52 3.32
CA THR A 281 -20.69 9.09 3.01
C THR A 281 -19.97 8.79 1.69
N THR A 282 -19.86 9.80 0.81
CA THR A 282 -19.11 9.72 -0.45
C THR A 282 -18.31 11.00 -0.70
N GLN A 283 -17.21 10.87 -1.46
CA GLN A 283 -16.31 11.96 -1.84
C GLN A 283 -15.91 11.87 -3.31
N GLY A 284 -15.65 13.04 -3.90
CA GLY A 284 -15.16 13.17 -5.28
C GLY A 284 -16.19 12.78 -6.34
N ARG A 285 -15.82 13.02 -7.61
CA ARG A 285 -16.70 12.70 -8.77
C ARG A 285 -16.77 11.21 -9.08
N GLU A 286 -15.77 10.44 -8.65
CA GLU A 286 -15.70 9.00 -8.87
C GLU A 286 -16.46 8.20 -7.78
N GLY A 287 -16.98 8.87 -6.75
CA GLY A 287 -17.81 8.24 -5.72
C GLY A 287 -17.02 7.41 -4.70
N TYR A 288 -15.90 7.93 -4.19
CA TYR A 288 -15.14 7.27 -3.11
C TYR A 288 -16.03 7.17 -1.88
N ALA A 289 -16.34 5.95 -1.44
CA ALA A 289 -17.22 5.69 -0.31
C ALA A 289 -16.44 5.78 1.01
N LEU A 290 -17.10 6.27 2.06
CA LEU A 290 -16.55 6.35 3.40
C LEU A 290 -16.10 4.96 3.85
N GLU A 291 -14.81 4.85 4.17
CA GLU A 291 -14.17 3.57 4.43
C GLU A 291 -13.91 3.37 5.91
N ALA A 292 -13.27 4.34 6.56
CA ALA A 292 -12.90 4.26 7.97
C ALA A 292 -12.59 5.64 8.54
N VAL A 293 -12.76 5.75 9.85
CA VAL A 293 -12.19 6.84 10.66
C VAL A 293 -11.12 6.22 11.53
N TRP A 294 -9.88 6.70 11.43
CA TRP A 294 -8.71 6.16 12.08
C TRP A 294 -8.33 7.00 13.29
N GLU A 295 -8.05 6.32 14.40
CA GLU A 295 -7.69 6.93 15.67
C GLU A 295 -6.45 6.29 16.28
N MET A 296 -5.63 7.12 16.93
CA MET A 296 -4.64 6.68 17.91
C MET A 296 -5.34 6.50 19.26
N SER A 297 -5.28 5.30 19.81
CA SER A 297 -5.69 5.05 21.19
C SER A 297 -4.74 5.75 22.18
N ASP A 298 -5.18 5.89 23.43
CA ASP A 298 -4.36 6.44 24.52
C ASP A 298 -3.09 5.60 24.78
N CYS A 299 -3.06 4.34 24.33
CA CYS A 299 -1.90 3.45 24.43
C CYS A 299 -0.95 3.55 23.23
N GLY A 300 -1.21 4.42 22.26
CA GLY A 300 -0.42 4.58 21.05
C GLY A 300 -0.81 3.64 19.90
N GLU A 301 -1.74 2.71 20.10
CA GLU A 301 -2.19 1.80 19.04
C GLU A 301 -3.12 2.52 18.04
N VAL A 302 -2.91 2.30 16.74
CA VAL A 302 -3.84 2.80 15.71
C VAL A 302 -4.89 1.77 15.40
N GLN A 303 -6.16 2.17 15.47
CA GLN A 303 -7.28 1.37 14.99
C GLN A 303 -8.39 2.23 14.37
N PRO A 304 -9.21 1.65 13.47
CA PRO A 304 -10.43 2.31 13.01
C PRO A 304 -11.43 2.48 14.17
N LEU A 305 -11.98 3.68 14.37
CA LEU A 305 -13.17 3.92 15.20
C LEU A 305 -14.42 3.32 14.57
N CYS A 306 -14.51 3.43 13.24
CA CYS A 306 -15.55 2.83 12.41
C CYS A 306 -14.90 2.17 11.20
N LEU A 307 -15.57 1.17 10.63
CA LEU A 307 -15.06 0.46 9.45
C LEU A 307 -16.22 0.07 8.53
N GLY A 308 -16.21 0.60 7.31
CA GLY A 308 -17.07 0.19 6.19
C GLY A 308 -16.39 -0.76 5.19
N LYS A 309 -15.06 -0.97 5.29
CA LYS A 309 -14.23 -1.88 4.48
C LYS A 309 -14.47 -1.79 2.96
N LYS A 310 -14.42 -0.59 2.40
CA LYS A 310 -14.76 -0.35 0.98
C LYS A 310 -13.65 -0.68 -0.02
N ARG A 311 -12.38 -0.59 0.39
CA ARG A 311 -11.26 -1.06 -0.45
C ARG A 311 -11.12 -2.55 -0.34
N TRP A 312 -10.94 -3.21 -1.48
CA TRP A 312 -10.74 -4.66 -1.56
C TRP A 312 -11.79 -5.39 -0.71
N ASP A 313 -13.07 -5.06 -0.89
CA ASP A 313 -14.14 -5.51 0.01
C ASP A 313 -14.21 -7.05 0.04
N SER A 314 -13.99 -7.68 -1.11
CA SER A 314 -13.96 -9.14 -1.25
C SER A 314 -12.63 -9.78 -0.81
N LEU A 315 -11.61 -9.00 -0.47
CA LEU A 315 -10.38 -9.53 0.09
C LEU A 315 -10.60 -9.94 1.55
N SER A 316 -10.34 -11.22 1.85
CA SER A 316 -10.49 -11.76 3.20
C SER A 316 -9.55 -11.06 4.18
N MET A 317 -10.10 -10.56 5.29
CA MET A 317 -9.31 -10.01 6.40
C MET A 317 -8.61 -11.10 7.20
N GLU A 318 -9.07 -12.36 7.15
CA GLU A 318 -8.52 -13.45 7.97
C GLU A 318 -7.06 -13.80 7.59
N ALA A 319 -6.63 -13.47 6.37
CA ALA A 319 -5.25 -13.67 5.93
C ALA A 319 -4.25 -12.70 6.59
N THR A 320 -4.74 -11.57 7.10
CA THR A 320 -3.95 -10.40 7.50
C THR A 320 -4.32 -9.86 8.87
N CYS A 321 -5.41 -10.33 9.46
CA CYS A 321 -5.84 -10.14 10.85
C CYS A 321 -5.77 -11.50 11.57
N VAL A 322 -4.56 -12.04 11.70
CA VAL A 322 -4.35 -13.42 12.18
C VAL A 322 -4.57 -13.54 13.68
N ASN A 323 -4.42 -12.46 14.44
CA ASN A 323 -4.72 -12.48 15.85
C ASN A 323 -6.23 -12.34 16.05
N ARG A 324 -6.91 -13.47 16.27
CA ARG A 324 -8.37 -13.50 16.56
C ARG A 324 -8.76 -12.79 17.87
N ALA A 325 -7.80 -12.40 18.72
CA ALA A 325 -8.09 -11.48 19.82
C ALA A 325 -8.18 -10.01 19.36
N LEU A 326 -7.54 -9.69 18.22
CA LEU A 326 -7.54 -8.42 17.50
C LEU A 326 -8.41 -8.44 16.23
N THR A 327 -9.19 -9.51 15.99
CA THR A 327 -10.34 -9.41 15.08
C THR A 327 -11.06 -8.11 15.43
N PRO A 328 -11.67 -7.38 14.49
CA PRO A 328 -12.56 -6.27 14.82
C PRO A 328 -13.75 -6.82 15.63
N ALA A 329 -13.49 -7.14 16.90
CA ALA A 329 -14.32 -7.87 17.82
C ALA A 329 -15.14 -6.80 18.52
N VAL A 330 -16.03 -6.24 17.72
CA VAL A 330 -17.19 -5.40 18.00
C VAL A 330 -17.57 -4.95 16.61
N ARG A 331 -18.84 -5.14 16.22
CA ARG A 331 -19.44 -4.36 15.12
C ARG A 331 -19.18 -2.89 15.45
N ARG A 332 -18.07 -2.36 14.95
CA ARG A 332 -17.81 -0.93 14.96
C ARG A 332 -18.99 -0.33 14.22
N LEU A 333 -19.60 0.69 14.81
CA LEU A 333 -20.75 1.37 14.25
C LEU A 333 -20.52 1.63 12.75
N PRO A 334 -21.54 1.48 11.89
CA PRO A 334 -21.39 1.87 10.49
C PRO A 334 -20.89 3.31 10.45
N CYS A 335 -19.87 3.57 9.64
CA CYS A 335 -19.18 4.88 9.66
C CYS A 335 -20.13 6.04 9.41
N GLU A 336 -21.21 5.81 8.68
CA GLU A 336 -22.26 6.77 8.38
C GLU A 336 -23.06 7.20 9.63
N SER A 337 -23.05 6.38 10.69
CA SER A 337 -23.72 6.68 11.97
C SER A 337 -22.83 7.37 12.99
N LEU A 338 -21.54 7.55 12.68
CA LEU A 338 -20.57 8.14 13.61
C LEU A 338 -20.65 9.67 13.56
N ASN A 339 -21.05 10.28 14.69
CA ASN A 339 -21.01 11.73 14.87
C ASN A 339 -19.68 12.16 15.49
N LEU A 340 -18.94 13.03 14.81
CA LEU A 340 -17.60 13.50 15.18
C LEU A 340 -17.60 14.95 15.71
N SER A 341 -18.76 15.54 16.04
CA SER A 341 -18.86 16.96 16.47
C SER A 341 -17.91 17.32 17.62
N ASN A 342 -17.68 16.39 18.55
CA ASN A 342 -16.84 16.58 19.74
C ASN A 342 -15.41 16.03 19.56
N MET A 343 -15.05 15.60 18.34
CA MET A 343 -13.77 14.94 18.04
C MET A 343 -12.89 15.75 17.08
N GLY A 344 -13.30 16.96 16.70
CA GLY A 344 -12.54 17.80 15.78
C GLY A 344 -11.11 18.08 16.23
N ASP A 345 -10.89 18.22 17.54
CA ASP A 345 -9.56 18.54 18.09
C ASP A 345 -8.66 17.31 18.29
N ARG A 346 -9.15 16.10 17.96
CA ARG A 346 -8.37 14.86 18.07
C ARG A 346 -7.58 14.60 16.81
N THR A 347 -6.43 13.94 16.96
CA THR A 347 -5.61 13.43 15.85
C THR A 347 -6.31 12.26 15.17
N LEU A 348 -7.04 12.54 14.09
CA LEU A 348 -7.85 11.55 13.37
C LEU A 348 -7.65 11.70 11.86
N LEU A 349 -7.66 10.58 11.15
CA LEU A 349 -7.73 10.54 9.68
C LEU A 349 -9.04 9.90 9.23
N VAL A 350 -9.69 10.48 8.22
CA VAL A 350 -10.89 9.92 7.60
C VAL A 350 -10.51 9.44 6.21
N SER A 351 -10.72 8.15 5.92
CA SER A 351 -10.41 7.56 4.62
C SER A 351 -11.65 7.18 3.83
N TYR A 352 -11.52 7.30 2.52
CA TYR A 352 -12.52 7.06 1.49
C TYR A 352 -11.90 6.23 0.38
N SER A 353 -12.61 5.18 -0.05
CA SER A 353 -12.10 4.20 -1.01
C SER A 353 -13.10 3.93 -2.12
N LEU A 354 -12.60 3.61 -3.31
CA LEU A 354 -13.43 3.12 -4.40
C LEU A 354 -13.73 1.64 -4.20
N PHE A 355 -14.95 1.25 -4.54
CA PHE A 355 -15.30 -0.15 -4.72
C PHE A 355 -14.79 -0.59 -6.10
N ILE A 356 -13.72 -1.38 -6.12
CA ILE A 356 -12.99 -1.72 -7.36
C ILE A 356 -12.98 -3.22 -7.65
N ASP A 357 -13.52 -4.03 -6.75
CA ASP A 357 -13.43 -5.49 -6.80
C ASP A 357 -14.76 -6.18 -6.53
N HIS A 358 -14.92 -7.37 -7.09
CA HIS A 358 -16.01 -8.29 -6.76
C HIS A 358 -15.42 -9.65 -6.36
N ALA A 359 -16.13 -10.35 -5.49
CA ALA A 359 -15.81 -11.72 -5.13
C ALA A 359 -15.92 -12.64 -6.35
N LEU A 360 -14.82 -13.25 -6.77
CA LEU A 360 -14.84 -14.34 -7.75
C LEU A 360 -15.08 -15.65 -7.02
N VAL A 361 -16.23 -16.28 -7.29
CA VAL A 361 -16.65 -17.51 -6.60
C VAL A 361 -16.83 -18.63 -7.59
N THR A 362 -16.31 -19.81 -7.26
CA THR A 362 -16.50 -21.03 -8.02
C THR A 362 -17.65 -21.85 -7.45
N PHE A 363 -18.49 -22.34 -8.36
CA PHE A 363 -19.61 -23.20 -8.08
C PHE A 363 -19.54 -24.48 -8.91
N GLN A 364 -20.15 -25.54 -8.39
CA GLN A 364 -20.15 -26.87 -8.98
C GLN A 364 -21.57 -27.41 -9.16
N ARG A 365 -21.77 -28.14 -10.27
CA ARG A 365 -22.97 -28.90 -10.61
C ARG A 365 -22.56 -30.28 -11.13
N GLY A 366 -22.83 -31.33 -10.34
CA GLY A 366 -22.36 -32.68 -10.65
C GLY A 366 -20.83 -32.76 -10.70
N GLU A 367 -20.28 -33.72 -11.45
CA GLU A 367 -18.82 -33.94 -11.49
C GLU A 367 -18.06 -33.00 -12.43
N THR A 368 -18.71 -32.52 -13.49
CA THR A 368 -18.02 -31.79 -14.58
C THR A 368 -18.58 -30.40 -14.86
N GLY A 369 -19.66 -30.01 -14.19
CA GLY A 369 -20.26 -28.68 -14.35
C GLY A 369 -19.60 -27.70 -13.40
N PHE A 370 -18.84 -26.76 -13.93
CA PHE A 370 -18.26 -25.67 -13.15
C PHE A 370 -18.66 -24.33 -13.74
N VAL A 371 -18.85 -23.36 -12.85
CA VAL A 371 -18.94 -21.95 -13.20
C VAL A 371 -18.17 -21.16 -12.15
N THR A 372 -17.33 -20.26 -12.61
CA THR A 372 -16.61 -19.31 -11.75
C THR A 372 -17.06 -17.94 -12.19
N THR A 373 -17.59 -17.14 -11.26
CA THR A 373 -18.20 -15.85 -11.62
C THR A 373 -18.23 -14.86 -10.46
N THR A 374 -18.26 -13.58 -10.79
CA THR A 374 -18.57 -12.41 -9.95
C THR A 374 -20.06 -12.05 -10.00
N ALA A 375 -20.82 -12.62 -10.94
CA ALA A 375 -22.26 -12.47 -11.05
C ALA A 375 -22.94 -13.38 -10.01
N VAL A 376 -22.99 -12.88 -8.78
CA VAL A 376 -23.44 -13.60 -7.59
C VAL A 376 -24.38 -12.74 -6.77
N SER A 377 -25.37 -13.38 -6.16
CA SER A 377 -26.19 -12.79 -5.11
C SER A 377 -25.68 -13.24 -3.73
N LEU A 378 -25.81 -12.35 -2.75
CA LEU A 378 -25.34 -12.55 -1.38
C LEU A 378 -26.51 -12.48 -0.40
N LYS A 379 -26.68 -13.52 0.42
CA LYS A 379 -27.62 -13.46 1.54
C LYS A 379 -27.02 -12.61 2.66
N MET A 380 -27.62 -11.43 2.94
CA MET A 380 -27.11 -10.40 3.88
C MET A 380 -26.73 -10.88 5.30
N ALA A 381 -27.11 -12.09 5.70
CA ALA A 381 -26.69 -12.69 6.98
C ALA A 381 -25.21 -13.12 7.00
N TYR A 382 -24.54 -13.17 5.84
CA TYR A 382 -23.13 -13.55 5.71
C TYR A 382 -22.29 -12.33 5.30
N THR A 383 -21.17 -12.13 5.99
CA THR A 383 -20.19 -11.08 5.64
C THR A 383 -19.43 -11.49 4.39
N ALA A 384 -19.25 -10.56 3.45
CA ALA A 384 -18.57 -10.77 2.15
C ALA A 384 -17.04 -11.02 2.24
N GLY A 385 -16.52 -11.30 3.43
CA GLY A 385 -15.10 -11.56 3.67
C GLY A 385 -14.91 -12.83 4.47
N GLY A 386 -14.29 -13.85 3.86
CA GLY A 386 -13.98 -15.12 4.51
C GLY A 386 -13.92 -16.28 3.53
N LEU A 387 -13.54 -17.47 4.03
CA LEU A 387 -13.58 -18.71 3.25
C LEU A 387 -14.99 -19.31 3.13
N ASP A 388 -15.95 -18.81 3.91
CA ASP A 388 -17.33 -19.27 3.86
C ASP A 388 -18.04 -18.73 2.62
N VAL A 389 -18.37 -19.63 1.70
CA VAL A 389 -19.08 -19.33 0.47
C VAL A 389 -20.56 -19.72 0.49
N SER A 390 -21.06 -20.24 1.61
CA SER A 390 -22.43 -20.76 1.71
C SER A 390 -23.52 -19.69 1.52
N GLY A 391 -23.17 -18.41 1.74
CA GLY A 391 -24.04 -17.26 1.51
C GLY A 391 -24.14 -16.82 0.04
N TYR A 392 -23.29 -17.35 -0.85
CA TYR A 392 -23.26 -16.97 -2.27
C TYR A 392 -24.18 -17.87 -3.10
N SER A 393 -24.88 -17.27 -4.05
CA SER A 393 -25.65 -17.97 -5.07
C SER A 393 -25.35 -17.36 -6.43
N VAL A 394 -25.41 -18.17 -7.49
CA VAL A 394 -25.17 -17.67 -8.86
C VAL A 394 -26.32 -16.75 -9.30
N ASP A 395 -25.98 -15.72 -10.06
CA ASP A 395 -26.89 -14.77 -10.72
C ASP A 395 -26.45 -14.68 -12.19
N LEU A 396 -26.74 -15.72 -12.97
CA LEU A 396 -26.22 -15.86 -14.34
C LEU A 396 -27.09 -15.14 -15.38
N ASP A 397 -28.21 -14.55 -14.99
CA ASP A 397 -28.99 -13.64 -15.82
C ASP A 397 -28.76 -12.15 -15.49
N GLY A 398 -28.14 -11.86 -14.34
CA GLY A 398 -27.73 -10.53 -13.93
C GLY A 398 -28.86 -9.69 -13.35
N ASP A 399 -29.97 -10.29 -12.91
CA ASP A 399 -31.10 -9.53 -12.38
C ASP A 399 -30.90 -9.08 -10.92
N GLY A 400 -29.79 -9.49 -10.28
CA GLY A 400 -29.45 -9.19 -8.90
C GLY A 400 -30.05 -10.17 -7.89
N LEU A 401 -30.72 -11.21 -8.36
CA LEU A 401 -31.34 -12.27 -7.55
C LEU A 401 -30.61 -13.59 -7.77
N ALA A 402 -30.88 -14.57 -6.91
CA ALA A 402 -30.35 -15.92 -7.11
C ALA A 402 -31.10 -16.63 -8.24
N ASP A 403 -30.37 -17.28 -9.15
CA ASP A 403 -30.97 -18.15 -10.17
C ASP A 403 -31.72 -19.31 -9.49
N GLU A 404 -33.01 -19.47 -9.78
CA GLU A 404 -33.83 -20.56 -9.25
C GLU A 404 -34.35 -21.51 -10.36
N PRO A 405 -34.35 -22.85 -10.14
CA PRO A 405 -33.84 -23.55 -8.95
C PRO A 405 -32.30 -23.54 -8.89
N ALA A 406 -31.74 -23.41 -7.68
CA ALA A 406 -30.30 -23.46 -7.46
C ALA A 406 -29.67 -24.75 -8.03
N SER A 407 -29.11 -24.65 -9.24
CA SER A 407 -28.49 -25.80 -9.94
C SER A 407 -26.99 -25.94 -9.65
N PHE A 408 -26.40 -24.91 -9.05
CA PHE A 408 -24.99 -24.83 -8.71
C PHE A 408 -24.82 -24.65 -7.21
N VAL A 409 -23.85 -25.36 -6.63
CA VAL A 409 -23.48 -25.26 -5.22
C VAL A 409 -22.16 -24.50 -5.11
N SER A 410 -22.10 -23.51 -4.23
CA SER A 410 -20.89 -22.74 -3.93
C SER A 410 -19.79 -23.67 -3.43
N LEU A 411 -18.63 -23.66 -4.09
CA LEU A 411 -17.50 -24.50 -3.76
C LEU A 411 -16.42 -23.72 -3.01
N ARG A 412 -16.04 -22.56 -3.55
CA ARG A 412 -14.91 -21.78 -3.01
C ARG A 412 -14.88 -20.36 -3.52
N MET A 413 -14.26 -19.48 -2.73
CA MET A 413 -13.89 -18.15 -3.16
C MET A 413 -12.48 -18.20 -3.75
N GLU A 414 -12.34 -17.79 -5.00
CA GLU A 414 -11.03 -17.73 -5.67
C GLU A 414 -10.24 -16.50 -5.25
N GLY A 415 -10.94 -15.39 -5.00
CA GLY A 415 -10.39 -14.15 -4.53
C GLY A 415 -11.10 -12.93 -5.14
N PRO A 416 -10.62 -11.73 -4.82
CA PRO A 416 -11.06 -10.50 -5.49
C PRO A 416 -10.72 -10.50 -6.98
N LEU A 417 -11.66 -10.06 -7.82
CA LEU A 417 -11.44 -9.73 -9.23
C LEU A 417 -11.77 -8.25 -9.43
N LEU A 418 -10.93 -7.51 -10.16
CA LEU A 418 -11.22 -6.11 -10.46
C LEU A 418 -12.52 -6.01 -11.27
N SER A 419 -13.39 -5.07 -10.89
CA SER A 419 -14.72 -4.90 -11.47
C SER A 419 -14.69 -4.69 -12.98
N ALA A 420 -15.71 -5.17 -13.70
CA ALA A 420 -15.86 -4.85 -15.11
C ALA A 420 -16.19 -3.35 -15.34
N GLN A 421 -16.64 -2.64 -14.30
CA GLN A 421 -17.07 -1.24 -14.32
C GLN A 421 -16.08 -0.29 -13.64
N LEU A 422 -14.77 -0.58 -13.69
CA LEU A 422 -13.76 0.35 -13.17
C LEU A 422 -13.93 1.76 -13.77
N PRO A 423 -13.74 2.83 -12.98
CA PRO A 423 -13.68 4.19 -13.52
C PRO A 423 -12.65 4.28 -14.66
N ALA A 424 -12.99 4.99 -15.75
CA ALA A 424 -12.15 5.07 -16.94
C ALA A 424 -10.73 5.60 -16.65
N SER A 425 -10.60 6.51 -15.70
CA SER A 425 -9.32 7.04 -15.20
C SER A 425 -8.46 5.95 -14.55
N LEU A 426 -9.06 5.09 -13.72
CA LEU A 426 -8.40 3.98 -13.05
C LEU A 426 -8.01 2.89 -14.04
N GLN A 427 -8.94 2.53 -14.94
CA GLN A 427 -8.68 1.57 -16.00
C GLN A 427 -7.52 2.01 -16.91
N ALA A 428 -7.48 3.29 -17.31
CA ALA A 428 -6.39 3.83 -18.12
C ALA A 428 -5.03 3.74 -17.41
N ARG A 429 -4.98 4.10 -16.11
CA ARG A 429 -3.75 3.99 -15.29
C ARG A 429 -3.28 2.56 -15.13
N MET A 430 -4.21 1.62 -14.92
CA MET A 430 -3.89 0.21 -14.69
C MET A 430 -3.70 -0.59 -15.98
N GLY A 431 -4.03 -0.04 -17.16
CA GLY A 431 -4.21 -0.80 -18.41
C GLY A 431 -3.00 -1.63 -18.85
N ASN A 432 -1.77 -1.23 -18.50
CA ASN A 432 -0.57 -2.02 -18.79
C ASN A 432 -0.39 -3.22 -17.85
N PHE A 433 -1.02 -3.18 -16.68
CA PHE A 433 -0.90 -4.17 -15.61
C PHE A 433 -2.09 -5.10 -15.51
N ILE A 434 -3.20 -4.79 -16.20
CA ILE A 434 -4.43 -5.57 -16.15
C ILE A 434 -4.87 -6.03 -17.53
N LYS A 435 -5.58 -7.16 -17.58
CA LYS A 435 -6.19 -7.67 -18.80
C LYS A 435 -7.60 -8.19 -18.53
N PRO A 436 -8.52 -8.08 -19.50
CA PRO A 436 -9.90 -8.52 -19.33
C PRO A 436 -9.98 -10.04 -19.19
N LEU A 437 -10.87 -10.49 -18.31
CA LEU A 437 -11.35 -11.86 -18.20
C LEU A 437 -12.73 -11.90 -18.83
N TYR A 438 -12.88 -12.69 -19.89
CA TYR A 438 -14.11 -12.83 -20.66
C TYR A 438 -14.93 -14.03 -20.20
N ARG A 439 -16.24 -13.83 -20.16
CA ARG A 439 -17.26 -14.84 -19.85
C ARG A 439 -17.77 -15.46 -21.13
N CYS A 440 -17.60 -16.77 -21.26
CA CYS A 440 -18.10 -17.55 -22.39
C CYS A 440 -19.04 -18.64 -21.91
N ALA A 441 -20.07 -18.92 -22.71
CA ALA A 441 -21.04 -19.96 -22.41
C ALA A 441 -21.45 -20.75 -23.67
N THR A 442 -21.95 -21.96 -23.47
CA THR A 442 -22.63 -22.75 -24.50
C THR A 442 -24.15 -22.66 -24.34
N SER A 443 -24.89 -23.03 -25.39
CA SER A 443 -26.36 -23.18 -25.31
C SER A 443 -26.81 -24.27 -24.33
N SER A 444 -25.91 -25.20 -24.00
CA SER A 444 -26.12 -26.25 -23.00
C SER A 444 -25.79 -25.85 -21.56
N GLY A 445 -25.45 -24.57 -21.31
CA GLY A 445 -25.18 -24.06 -19.97
C GLY A 445 -23.84 -24.54 -19.39
N ARG A 446 -22.81 -24.68 -20.24
CA ARG A 446 -21.41 -24.82 -19.81
C ARG A 446 -20.71 -23.47 -19.88
N PHE A 447 -19.76 -23.24 -19.00
CA PHE A 447 -19.08 -21.95 -18.84
C PHE A 447 -17.57 -22.09 -19.03
N LEU A 448 -16.97 -21.01 -19.51
CA LEU A 448 -15.53 -20.86 -19.72
C LEU A 448 -15.17 -19.41 -19.39
N LEU A 449 -14.22 -19.21 -18.48
CA LEU A 449 -13.53 -17.92 -18.38
C LEU A 449 -12.21 -17.99 -19.14
N THR A 450 -11.92 -16.96 -19.94
CA THR A 450 -10.69 -16.86 -20.73
C THR A 450 -10.24 -15.40 -20.88
N ASP A 451 -8.98 -15.14 -21.20
CA ASP A 451 -8.47 -13.83 -21.60
C ASP A 451 -8.69 -13.50 -23.10
N SER A 452 -9.48 -14.31 -23.81
CA SER A 452 -9.83 -14.11 -25.23
C SER A 452 -11.32 -13.80 -25.44
N SER A 453 -11.62 -12.68 -26.10
CA SER A 453 -12.99 -12.32 -26.49
C SER A 453 -13.61 -13.28 -27.51
N ALA A 454 -12.80 -14.13 -28.14
CA ALA A 454 -13.22 -15.19 -29.06
C ALA A 454 -13.43 -16.55 -28.38
N CYS A 455 -13.50 -16.58 -27.03
CA CYS A 455 -13.72 -17.81 -26.26
C CYS A 455 -12.71 -18.91 -26.55
N ASP A 456 -11.43 -18.54 -26.73
CA ASP A 456 -10.32 -19.41 -27.15
C ASP A 456 -10.57 -20.18 -28.45
N GLY A 457 -11.54 -19.76 -29.27
CA GLY A 457 -11.96 -20.47 -30.47
C GLY A 457 -12.58 -21.84 -30.18
N VAL A 458 -13.02 -22.09 -28.94
CA VAL A 458 -13.60 -23.38 -28.54
C VAL A 458 -14.98 -23.52 -29.20
N PRO A 459 -15.22 -24.58 -30.00
CA PRO A 459 -16.49 -24.75 -30.71
C PRO A 459 -17.70 -24.78 -29.76
N GLY A 460 -18.73 -24.01 -30.11
CA GLY A 460 -19.98 -23.94 -29.36
C GLY A 460 -19.98 -22.98 -28.17
N TYR A 461 -18.84 -22.39 -27.82
CA TYR A 461 -18.77 -21.29 -26.85
C TYR A 461 -18.93 -19.95 -27.55
N TYR A 462 -19.74 -19.08 -26.96
CA TYR A 462 -19.92 -17.71 -27.39
C TYR A 462 -19.81 -16.77 -26.19
N LEU A 463 -19.42 -15.53 -26.46
CA LEU A 463 -19.27 -14.49 -25.46
C LEU A 463 -20.64 -14.20 -24.82
N LYS A 464 -20.71 -14.25 -23.48
CA LYS A 464 -21.95 -14.04 -22.72
C LYS A 464 -21.85 -12.72 -21.95
N ALA A 465 -22.50 -11.69 -22.48
CA ALA A 465 -22.66 -10.41 -21.81
C ALA A 465 -23.79 -10.47 -20.76
N LEU A 466 -23.57 -9.81 -19.62
CA LEU A 466 -24.58 -9.55 -18.58
C LEU A 466 -24.60 -8.06 -18.29
N ASN A 467 -25.79 -7.48 -18.12
CA ASN A 467 -25.94 -6.07 -17.71
C ASN A 467 -25.09 -5.04 -18.51
N GLY A 468 -24.85 -5.31 -19.79
CA GLY A 468 -24.07 -4.42 -20.65
C GLY A 468 -22.55 -4.47 -20.45
N ASP A 469 -22.02 -5.44 -19.69
CA ASP A 469 -20.58 -5.64 -19.43
C ASP A 469 -19.75 -6.09 -20.65
N ARG A 470 -20.40 -6.26 -21.81
CA ARG A 470 -19.78 -6.73 -23.07
C ARG A 470 -19.11 -8.11 -22.94
N GLY A 471 -19.54 -8.92 -21.97
CA GLY A 471 -18.99 -10.24 -21.68
C GLY A 471 -17.69 -10.20 -20.89
N ILE A 472 -17.36 -9.09 -20.25
CA ILE A 472 -16.22 -8.96 -19.35
C ILE A 472 -16.67 -9.33 -17.94
N GLU A 473 -16.07 -10.37 -17.39
CA GLU A 473 -16.25 -10.81 -15.99
C GLU A 473 -15.61 -9.82 -15.01
N GLY A 474 -14.47 -9.25 -15.42
CA GLY A 474 -13.63 -8.34 -14.67
C GLY A 474 -12.22 -8.28 -15.26
N TYR A 475 -11.26 -7.77 -14.48
CA TYR A 475 -9.87 -7.65 -14.91
C TYR A 475 -8.91 -8.42 -13.98
N LEU A 476 -8.01 -9.19 -14.59
CA LEU A 476 -6.90 -9.88 -13.93
C LEU A 476 -5.63 -9.03 -14.03
N TYR A 477 -4.71 -9.20 -13.08
CA TYR A 477 -3.34 -8.71 -13.27
C TYR A 477 -2.61 -9.57 -14.31
N SER A 478 -1.90 -8.92 -15.22
CA SER A 478 -1.22 -9.57 -16.36
C SER A 478 0.05 -10.34 -15.96
N ALA A 479 0.69 -9.95 -14.86
CA ALA A 479 1.91 -10.57 -14.33
C ALA A 479 1.90 -10.62 -12.79
N VAL A 480 2.55 -11.66 -12.23
CA VAL A 480 3.06 -11.58 -10.86
C VAL A 480 4.15 -10.53 -10.87
N ASP A 481 4.08 -9.60 -9.93
CA ASP A 481 5.27 -8.88 -9.56
C ASP A 481 6.24 -9.90 -8.97
N SER A 482 7.18 -10.40 -9.78
CA SER A 482 8.13 -11.46 -9.41
C SER A 482 9.03 -11.08 -8.24
N THR A 483 8.95 -9.82 -7.82
CA THR A 483 9.74 -9.22 -6.76
C THR A 483 8.85 -8.88 -5.54
N SER A 484 7.57 -8.56 -5.73
CA SER A 484 6.58 -8.50 -4.65
C SER A 484 6.07 -9.88 -4.25
N ALA A 485 6.79 -10.53 -3.34
CA ALA A 485 6.35 -11.78 -2.76
C ALA A 485 4.94 -11.70 -2.15
N GLY A 486 4.05 -12.57 -2.64
CA GLY A 486 2.81 -12.96 -1.97
C GLY A 486 1.61 -12.03 -2.08
N GLN A 487 1.56 -11.18 -3.12
CA GLN A 487 0.42 -10.29 -3.36
C GLN A 487 -0.55 -10.75 -4.45
N ARG A 488 -0.22 -11.83 -5.16
CA ARG A 488 -0.97 -12.25 -6.34
C ARG A 488 -0.98 -13.78 -6.48
N ARG A 489 -2.17 -14.36 -6.72
CA ARG A 489 -2.38 -15.81 -6.88
C ARG A 489 -2.75 -16.14 -8.32
N PRO A 490 -2.14 -17.18 -8.94
CA PRO A 490 -2.46 -17.55 -10.31
C PRO A 490 -3.88 -18.08 -10.43
N LEU A 491 -4.66 -17.49 -11.33
CA LEU A 491 -5.93 -18.04 -11.76
C LEU A 491 -5.69 -18.94 -12.98
N THR A 492 -6.11 -20.19 -12.89
CA THR A 492 -5.78 -21.21 -13.89
C THR A 492 -7.01 -21.68 -14.64
N LEU A 493 -6.85 -21.91 -15.95
CA LEU A 493 -7.81 -22.61 -16.77
C LEU A 493 -7.54 -24.11 -16.74
N TRP A 494 -8.58 -24.87 -16.44
CA TRP A 494 -8.58 -26.32 -16.35
C TRP A 494 -9.56 -26.91 -17.36
N ARG A 495 -9.27 -28.12 -17.84
CA ARG A 495 -10.12 -28.85 -18.77
C ARG A 495 -10.30 -30.29 -18.32
N HIS A 496 -11.53 -30.81 -18.41
CA HIS A 496 -11.76 -32.23 -18.18
C HIS A 496 -11.35 -33.04 -19.43
N PRO A 497 -10.60 -34.16 -19.27
CA PRO A 497 -10.00 -34.86 -20.40
C PRO A 497 -11.02 -35.54 -21.33
N THR A 498 -12.12 -36.05 -20.78
CA THR A 498 -13.11 -36.85 -21.52
C THR A 498 -14.47 -36.18 -21.64
N ALA A 499 -14.77 -35.25 -20.75
CA ALA A 499 -15.99 -34.47 -20.76
C ALA A 499 -15.60 -33.09 -21.27
N LEU A 500 -16.29 -32.55 -22.27
CA LEU A 500 -15.96 -31.24 -22.89
C LEU A 500 -16.23 -30.04 -21.95
N GLY A 501 -15.87 -30.13 -20.66
CA GLY A 501 -16.09 -29.14 -19.62
C GLY A 501 -14.79 -28.42 -19.25
N TYR A 502 -14.94 -27.16 -18.89
CA TYR A 502 -13.86 -26.30 -18.41
C TYR A 502 -14.17 -25.86 -16.99
N ALA A 503 -13.11 -25.52 -16.26
CA ALA A 503 -13.21 -24.93 -14.94
C ALA A 503 -12.10 -23.87 -14.81
N THR A 504 -12.40 -22.80 -14.09
CA THR A 504 -11.43 -21.73 -13.83
C THR A 504 -11.26 -21.62 -12.33
N SER A 505 -10.07 -21.92 -11.82
CA SER A 505 -9.84 -22.01 -10.38
C SER A 505 -8.36 -21.85 -10.06
N THR A 506 -8.06 -21.35 -8.87
CA THR A 506 -6.68 -21.23 -8.34
C THR A 506 -6.13 -22.57 -7.84
N GLU A 507 -6.97 -23.59 -7.69
CA GLU A 507 -6.57 -24.97 -7.36
C GLU A 507 -7.16 -25.94 -8.39
N ALA A 508 -6.55 -27.11 -8.53
CA ALA A 508 -6.97 -28.12 -9.49
C ALA A 508 -8.32 -28.74 -9.10
N PRO A 509 -9.37 -28.60 -9.93
CA PRO A 509 -10.61 -29.32 -9.72
C PRO A 509 -10.38 -30.84 -9.92
N PRO A 510 -11.03 -31.71 -9.12
CA PRO A 510 -10.88 -33.16 -9.26
C PRO A 510 -11.16 -33.65 -10.68
N GLY A 511 -10.23 -34.40 -11.27
CA GLY A 511 -10.38 -34.95 -12.62
C GLY A 511 -10.11 -33.99 -13.77
N PHE A 512 -9.73 -32.73 -13.50
CA PHE A 512 -9.35 -31.78 -14.53
C PHE A 512 -7.84 -31.70 -14.70
N VAL A 513 -7.40 -31.39 -15.92
CA VAL A 513 -5.98 -31.18 -16.27
C VAL A 513 -5.70 -29.70 -16.54
N PHE A 514 -4.48 -29.28 -16.19
CA PHE A 514 -3.99 -27.93 -16.41
C PHE A 514 -3.99 -27.58 -17.90
N VAL A 515 -4.46 -26.38 -18.25
CA VAL A 515 -4.38 -25.83 -19.61
C VAL A 515 -3.35 -24.71 -19.66
N ARG A 516 -3.60 -23.62 -18.92
CA ARG A 516 -2.73 -22.44 -18.82
C ARG A 516 -3.15 -21.52 -17.67
N GLU A 517 -2.24 -20.65 -17.25
CA GLU A 517 -2.58 -19.52 -16.38
C GLU A 517 -3.31 -18.44 -17.18
N LEU A 518 -4.41 -17.93 -16.62
CA LEU A 518 -5.18 -16.83 -17.18
C LEU A 518 -4.68 -15.47 -16.69
N GLY A 519 -3.93 -15.41 -15.61
CA GLY A 519 -3.48 -14.17 -14.97
C GLY A 519 -3.52 -14.32 -13.46
N TYR A 520 -3.52 -13.20 -12.74
CA TYR A 520 -3.38 -13.24 -11.29
C TYR A 520 -4.46 -12.44 -10.56
N LEU A 521 -5.00 -13.06 -9.50
CA LEU A 521 -5.92 -12.43 -8.56
C LEU A 521 -5.12 -11.74 -7.44
N PRO A 522 -5.55 -10.55 -6.99
CA PRO A 522 -5.08 -9.92 -5.76
C PRO A 522 -5.15 -10.85 -4.56
N ALA A 523 -4.10 -10.83 -3.75
CA ALA A 523 -4.04 -11.52 -2.48
C ALA A 523 -3.21 -10.68 -1.51
N VAL A 524 -3.46 -10.85 -0.21
CA VAL A 524 -2.62 -10.29 0.84
C VAL A 524 -2.17 -11.42 1.76
N GLY A 525 -0.99 -11.29 2.35
CA GLY A 525 -0.58 -12.15 3.46
C GLY A 525 0.21 -13.42 3.12
N GLN A 526 0.91 -13.52 1.99
CA GLN A 526 1.99 -14.51 1.86
C GLN A 526 3.35 -13.86 2.03
N LEU A 527 3.88 -13.88 3.26
CA LEU A 527 5.33 -13.68 3.43
C LEU A 527 6.06 -14.71 2.55
N PRO A 528 7.07 -14.32 1.75
CA PRO A 528 7.97 -15.29 1.16
C PRO A 528 8.69 -16.01 2.30
N GLY A 529 8.41 -17.30 2.48
CA GLY A 529 9.16 -18.14 3.42
C GLY A 529 8.35 -19.01 4.37
N ARG A 530 7.02 -19.16 4.24
CA ARG A 530 6.30 -20.17 5.03
C ARG A 530 5.40 -21.16 4.30
N ASP A 531 5.04 -20.92 3.03
CA ASP A 531 4.26 -21.88 2.25
C ASP A 531 4.94 -22.20 0.92
N LEU A 532 6.05 -22.93 0.97
CA LEU A 532 6.54 -23.74 -0.14
C LEU A 532 7.27 -24.97 0.43
N GLU A 533 6.53 -25.87 1.05
CA GLU A 533 6.85 -27.30 1.06
C GLU A 533 5.61 -28.10 1.48
N SER A 534 4.93 -28.66 0.48
CA SER A 534 4.46 -30.05 0.47
C SER A 534 4.64 -30.86 1.77
N ALA A 535 3.78 -30.64 2.76
CA ALA A 535 3.58 -31.56 3.89
C ALA A 535 2.60 -32.71 3.57
N ALA A 536 2.54 -33.14 2.30
CA ALA A 536 1.75 -34.31 1.88
C ALA A 536 2.53 -35.32 1.00
N VAL A 537 3.85 -35.14 0.77
CA VAL A 537 4.62 -36.05 -0.09
C VAL A 537 5.93 -36.58 0.55
N MET A 538 6.26 -36.19 1.79
CA MET A 538 7.49 -36.64 2.47
C MET A 538 7.25 -37.48 3.74
N GLU A 539 6.10 -38.16 3.85
CA GLU A 539 5.84 -39.15 4.92
C GLU A 539 5.72 -40.60 4.39
N GLY A 540 6.24 -40.86 3.17
CA GLY A 540 6.15 -42.16 2.49
C GLY A 540 7.47 -42.91 2.25
N LYS A 541 8.63 -42.38 2.65
CA LYS A 541 9.94 -43.03 2.37
C LYS A 541 10.94 -42.89 3.52
N ARG A 542 10.59 -43.34 4.73
CA ARG A 542 11.57 -43.64 5.79
C ARG A 542 11.07 -44.73 6.74
N THR A 543 10.75 -45.89 6.19
CA THR A 543 10.65 -47.15 6.95
C THR A 543 11.13 -48.29 6.06
N ARG A 544 12.44 -48.54 6.09
CA ARG A 544 13.13 -49.83 5.86
C ARG A 544 14.61 -49.57 5.61
N ALA A 545 15.44 -49.82 6.62
CA ALA A 545 16.79 -50.39 6.55
C ALA A 545 17.57 -50.03 7.82
N PHE A 546 17.31 -50.78 8.90
CA PHE A 546 18.32 -51.23 9.87
C PHE A 546 17.76 -52.48 10.52
N GLN A 547 18.02 -53.61 9.86
CA GLN A 547 18.33 -54.89 10.47
C GLN A 547 19.63 -55.35 9.80
#